data_AF-A0A2N6CMD3-F1
#
_entry.id   AF-A0A2N6CMD3-F1
#
_cell.length_a   1.000
_cell.length_b   1.000
_cell.length_c   1.000
_cell.angle_alpha   90.00
_cell.angle_beta   90.00
_cell.angle_gamma   90.00
#
_symmetry.space_group_name_H-M   'P 1'
#
loop_
_entity.id
_entity.type
_entity.pdbx_description
1 polymer ?
#
loop_
_entity_poly.entity_id
_entity_poly.type
_entity_poly.pdbx_seq_one_letter_code
_entity_poly.pdbx_strand_id
1 'polypeptide(L)' 'MALLDYAPEFTTAEAVEIAHRLFAIPVAAGILPSERDQNFLLTLEDGEKRVLKIANAREDPDLL' A
#
# COMPACT_ATOMS: atom_id res chain seq x y z
N MET A 1 -11.63 -18.39 -10.86
CA MET A 1 -11.29 -17.33 -9.91
C MET A 1 -10.22 -16.49 -10.53
N ALA A 2 -10.49 -15.19 -10.72
CA ALA A 2 -9.47 -14.27 -11.19
C ALA A 2 -8.59 -13.90 -9.99
N LEU A 3 -7.28 -13.80 -10.21
CA LEU A 3 -6.30 -13.48 -9.15
C LEU A 3 -6.65 -12.18 -8.37
N LEU A 4 -7.38 -11.27 -9.04
CA LEU A 4 -7.86 -9.99 -8.51
C LEU A 4 -8.94 -10.11 -7.43
N ASP A 5 -9.68 -11.23 -7.34
CA ASP A 5 -10.78 -11.40 -6.37
C ASP A 5 -10.35 -11.28 -4.89
N TYR A 6 -9.03 -11.27 -4.65
CA TYR A 6 -8.44 -11.30 -3.32
C TYR A 6 -7.44 -10.19 -3.07
N ALA A 7 -7.25 -9.28 -4.02
CA ALA A 7 -6.38 -8.13 -3.81
C ALA A 7 -6.93 -7.29 -2.64
N PRO A 8 -6.06 -6.71 -1.79
CA PRO A 8 -6.51 -5.74 -0.81
C PRO A 8 -7.22 -4.57 -1.50
N GLU A 9 -8.29 -4.07 -0.88
CA GLU A 9 -9.16 -3.01 -1.43
C GLU A 9 -9.09 -1.74 -0.57
N PHE A 10 -7.90 -1.35 -0.12
CA PHE A 10 -7.70 -0.12 0.64
C PHE A 10 -7.85 1.12 -0.25
N THR A 11 -8.37 2.18 0.33
CA THR A 11 -8.43 3.51 -0.27
C THR A 11 -7.11 4.26 -0.07
N THR A 12 -6.90 5.34 -0.83
CA THR A 12 -5.75 6.23 -0.61
C THR A 12 -5.80 6.91 0.77
N ALA A 13 -6.99 7.19 1.30
CA ALA A 13 -7.15 7.74 2.65
C ALA A 13 -6.69 6.76 3.73
N GLU A 14 -7.10 5.49 3.62
CA GLU A 14 -6.63 4.44 4.53
C GLU A 14 -5.12 4.20 4.38
N ALA A 15 -4.56 4.27 3.17
CA ALA A 15 -3.12 4.19 2.97
C ALA A 15 -2.35 5.31 3.70
N VAL A 16 -2.88 6.55 3.69
CA VAL A 16 -2.32 7.67 4.47
C VAL A 16 -2.44 7.38 5.98
N GLU A 17 -3.60 6.91 6.45
CA GLU A 17 -3.78 6.56 7.87
C GLU A 17 -2.85 5.44 8.32
N ILE A 18 -2.63 4.42 7.49
CA ILE A 18 -1.67 3.33 7.75
C ILE A 18 -0.26 3.88 7.86
N ALA A 19 0.16 4.73 6.91
CA ALA A 19 1.48 5.35 6.90
C ALA A 19 1.71 6.18 8.18
N HIS A 20 0.72 6.97 8.58
CA HIS A 20 0.77 7.75 9.80
C HIS A 20 0.79 6.87 11.06
N ARG A 21 -0.09 5.87 11.16
CA ARG A 21 -0.24 5.05 12.37
C ARG A 21 0.91 4.08 12.62
N LEU A 22 1.44 3.46 11.57
CA LEU A 22 2.46 2.41 11.71
C LEU A 22 3.89 2.95 11.61
N PHE A 23 4.08 4.04 10.85
CA PHE A 23 5.42 4.57 10.57
C PHE A 23 5.62 6.01 11.04
N ALA A 24 4.59 6.68 11.57
CA ALA A 24 4.63 8.08 12.00
C ALA A 24 5.08 9.06 10.89
N ILE A 25 4.75 8.75 9.63
CA ILE A 25 5.12 9.57 8.48
C ILE A 25 3.89 10.30 7.92
N PRO A 26 3.88 11.65 7.90
CA PRO A 26 2.88 12.42 7.17
C PRO A 26 3.17 12.34 5.66
N VAL A 27 2.19 11.89 4.88
CA VAL A 27 2.35 11.63 3.44
C VAL A 27 1.07 11.93 2.67
N ALA A 28 1.21 12.20 1.37
CA ALA A 28 0.14 12.01 0.40
C ALA A 28 0.27 10.62 -0.26
N ALA A 29 -0.85 9.96 -0.58
CA ALA A 29 -0.87 8.65 -1.22
C ALA A 29 -1.56 8.67 -2.59
N GLY A 30 -0.98 7.97 -3.56
CA GLY A 30 -1.58 7.69 -4.87
C GLY A 30 -1.52 6.20 -5.20
N ILE A 31 -2.52 5.67 -5.92
CA ILE A 31 -2.57 4.25 -6.30
C ILE A 31 -1.48 3.93 -7.32
N LEU A 32 -0.82 2.79 -7.14
CA LEU A 32 0.05 2.18 -8.14
C LEU A 32 -0.57 0.89 -8.69
N PRO A 33 -0.38 0.56 -9.98
CA PRO A 33 -0.85 -0.69 -10.55
C PRO A 33 -0.19 -1.89 -9.84
N SER A 34 -0.97 -2.93 -9.60
CA SER A 34 -0.53 -4.18 -8.98
C SER A 34 -1.50 -5.31 -9.33
N GLU A 35 -1.02 -6.55 -9.33
CA GLU A 35 -1.82 -7.73 -9.69
C GLU A 35 -2.36 -8.52 -8.49
N ARG A 36 -1.58 -8.61 -7.40
CA ARG A 36 -1.88 -9.44 -6.22
C ARG A 36 -1.99 -8.62 -4.94
N ASP A 37 -1.03 -7.74 -4.76
CA ASP A 37 -0.92 -6.83 -3.63
C ASP A 37 -1.59 -5.51 -3.98
N GLN A 38 -1.62 -4.60 -3.02
CA GLN A 38 -1.99 -3.22 -3.30
C GLN A 38 -0.84 -2.28 -2.96
N ASN A 39 -0.42 -1.51 -3.95
CA ASN A 39 0.71 -0.61 -3.85
C ASN A 39 0.25 0.84 -3.90
N PHE A 40 0.86 1.68 -3.06
CA PHE A 40 0.65 3.13 -3.07
C PHE A 40 1.98 3.85 -3.16
N LEU A 41 2.03 4.89 -4.00
CA LEU A 41 3.10 5.86 -3.99
C LEU A 41 2.85 6.85 -2.86
N LEU A 42 3.72 6.84 -1.86
CA LEU A 42 3.77 7.85 -0.81
C LEU A 42 4.67 8.98 -1.25
N THR A 43 4.22 10.22 -1.09
CA THR A 43 5.03 11.43 -1.29
C THR A 43 5.10 12.19 0.02
N LEU A 44 6.30 12.39 0.53
CA LEU A 44 6.58 13.16 1.75
C LEU A 44 6.61 14.66 1.45
N GLU A 45 6.60 15.49 2.50
CA GLU A 45 6.60 16.96 2.37
C GLU A 45 7.84 17.51 1.66
N ASP A 46 8.99 16.85 1.82
CA ASP A 46 10.25 17.19 1.14
C ASP A 46 10.32 16.69 -0.32
N GLY A 47 9.27 16.01 -0.78
CA GLY A 47 9.18 15.41 -2.11
C GLY A 47 9.81 14.03 -2.21
N GLU A 48 10.34 13.45 -1.12
CA GLU A 48 10.80 12.07 -1.09
C GLU A 48 9.63 11.12 -1.45
N LYS A 49 9.92 10.10 -2.26
CA LYS A 49 8.94 9.12 -2.71
C LYS A 49 9.25 7.75 -2.14
N ARG A 50 8.22 7.11 -1.58
CA ARG A 50 8.29 5.74 -1.04
C ARG A 50 7.13 4.91 -1.57
N VAL A 51 7.26 3.59 -1.49
CA VAL A 51 6.16 2.67 -1.82
C VAL A 51 5.63 2.07 -0.52
N LEU A 52 4.33 2.22 -0.28
CA LEU A 52 3.61 1.40 0.68
C LEU A 52 3.06 0.20 -0.06
N LYS A 53 3.52 -0.99 0.31
CA LYS A 53 3.01 -2.27 -0.20
C LYS A 53 2.15 -2.92 0.87
N ILE A 54 0.90 -3.21 0.53
CA ILE A 54 -0.01 -4.01 1.33
C ILE A 54 -0.09 -5.38 0.66
N ALA A 55 0.58 -6.36 1.28
CA ALA A 55 0.60 -7.72 0.78
C ALA A 55 -0.79 -8.35 0.80
N ASN A 56 -1.07 -9.20 -0.18
CA ASN A 56 -2.25 -10.04 -0.18
C ASN A 56 -2.26 -10.94 1.07
N ALA A 57 -3.38 -11.04 1.79
CA ALA A 57 -3.47 -11.87 3.00
C ALA A 57 -3.26 -13.38 2.75
N ARG A 58 -3.22 -13.81 1.49
CA ARG A 58 -2.94 -15.20 1.07
C ARG A 58 -1.52 -15.42 0.59
N GLU A 59 -0.69 -14.38 0.58
CA GLU A 59 0.74 -14.58 0.40
C GLU A 59 1.31 -15.33 1.59
N ASP A 60 2.30 -16.18 1.29
CA ASP A 60 3.10 -16.84 2.31
C ASP A 60 3.99 -15.78 2.97
N PRO A 61 3.88 -15.56 4.30
CA PRO A 61 4.71 -14.59 5.00
C PRO A 61 6.21 -14.83 4.85
N ASP A 62 6.65 -16.07 4.61
CA ASP A 62 8.07 -16.41 4.42
C ASP A 62 8.60 -15.97 3.04
N LEU A 63 7.73 -15.48 2.15
CA LEU A 63 8.06 -15.01 0.79
C LEU A 63 7.88 -13.50 0.59
N LEU A 64 7.63 -12.73 1.67
CA LEU A 64 7.41 -11.28 1.65
C LEU A 64 8.68 -10.43 1.69
#